data_AF-A0A961DS64-F1
#
_entry.id   AF-A0A961DS64-F1
#
_cell.length_a   1.000
_cell.length_b   1.000
_cell.length_c   1.000
_cell.angle_alpha   90.00
_cell.angle_beta   90.00
_cell.angle_gamma   90.00
#
_symmetry.space_group_name_H-M   'P 1'
#
loop_
_entity.id
_entity.type
_entity.pdbx_description
1 polymer ?
#
loop_
_entity_poly.entity_id
_entity_poly.type
_entity_poly.pdbx_seq_one_letter_code
_entity_poly.pdbx_strand_id
1 'polypeptide(L)'
;GFDEREHAHTVLYSHTTAAYRDSDGVPVELALDHRFAGLTSVHLDRAEGVSHRDLEAWFEDSGRIGLLDETSPVAIAASWRPVIPKEGEGAAPMKLGSGPGTTQRSMQLFFSDEAPAGHWDRFHAYAEAVEASGIARVVLAAPFLPTIPGTDTYTDQLW
;
A
#
# COMPACT_ATOMS: atom_id res chain seq x y z
N GLY A 1 21.23 -2.73 15.37
CA GLY A 1 21.18 -3.40 14.06
C GLY A 1 22.47 -4.14 13.86
N PHE A 2 22.51 -5.13 12.96
CA PHE A 2 23.77 -5.74 12.54
C PHE A 2 24.56 -4.71 11.72
N ASP A 3 25.80 -4.41 12.11
CA ASP A 3 26.57 -3.27 11.56
C ASP A 3 26.93 -3.43 10.07
N GLU A 4 26.82 -4.63 9.51
CA GLU A 4 27.10 -4.90 8.09
C GLU A 4 25.89 -4.70 7.17
N ARG A 5 24.71 -4.29 7.68
CA ARG A 5 23.52 -4.04 6.85
C ARG A 5 23.39 -2.57 6.46
N GLU A 6 23.54 -2.31 5.17
CA GLU A 6 23.11 -1.05 4.58
C GLU A 6 21.61 -1.11 4.28
N HIS A 7 20.82 -0.29 4.96
CA HIS A 7 19.39 -0.16 4.67
C HIS A 7 19.24 0.79 3.49
N ALA A 8 18.67 0.32 2.38
CA ALA A 8 18.37 1.17 1.22
C ALA A 8 17.22 2.15 1.54
N HIS A 9 16.19 1.67 2.24
CA HIS A 9 15.00 2.43 2.58
C HIS A 9 14.29 1.78 3.76
N THR A 10 13.99 2.53 4.80
CA THR A 10 13.20 2.05 5.95
C THR A 10 12.38 3.20 6.50
N VAL A 11 11.07 3.05 6.40
CA VAL A 11 10.09 4.05 6.84
C VAL A 11 9.07 3.37 7.74
N LEU A 12 8.77 4.01 8.87
CA LEU A 12 7.68 3.58 9.74
C LEU A 12 6.37 4.20 9.26
N TYR A 13 5.31 3.40 9.29
CA TYR A 13 3.97 3.83 8.91
C TYR A 13 2.99 3.63 10.07
N SER A 14 2.03 4.54 10.18
CA SER A 14 0.88 4.39 11.06
C SER A 14 -0.35 4.05 10.23
N HIS A 15 -1.05 2.98 10.61
CA HIS A 15 -2.37 2.65 10.08
C HIS A 15 -3.36 3.78 10.39
N THR A 16 -4.20 4.15 9.44
CA THR A 16 -5.22 5.19 9.65
C THR A 16 -6.63 4.64 9.50
N THR A 17 -6.93 3.96 8.40
CA THR A 17 -8.25 3.39 8.13
C THR A 17 -8.15 2.18 7.19
N ALA A 18 -9.16 1.33 7.21
CA ALA A 18 -9.33 0.23 6.27
C ALA A 18 -10.77 0.20 5.74
N ALA A 19 -10.91 -0.04 4.44
CA ALA A 19 -12.17 -0.32 3.78
C ALA A 19 -12.18 -1.79 3.32
N TYR A 20 -13.37 -2.38 3.30
CA TYR A 20 -13.56 -3.81 3.06
C TYR A 20 -14.57 -4.01 1.94
N ARG A 21 -14.36 -5.05 1.12
CA ARG A 21 -15.35 -5.54 0.15
C ARG A 21 -16.52 -6.18 0.88
N ASP A 22 -16.21 -7.08 1.82
CA ASP A 22 -17.20 -7.91 2.53
C ASP A 22 -17.51 -7.35 3.92
N SER A 23 -18.77 -7.44 4.34
CA SER A 23 -19.21 -6.94 5.66
C SER A 23 -18.70 -7.78 6.84
N ASP A 24 -18.42 -9.06 6.62
CA ASP A 24 -17.91 -10.03 7.58
C ASP A 24 -16.51 -10.56 7.17
N GLY A 25 -15.80 -9.75 6.38
CA GLY A 25 -14.46 -10.06 5.89
C GLY A 25 -13.39 -10.11 6.97
N VAL A 26 -12.17 -10.38 6.51
CA VAL A 26 -10.98 -10.47 7.36
C VAL A 26 -10.62 -9.09 7.90
N PRO A 27 -10.45 -8.90 9.22
CA PRO A 27 -9.98 -7.63 9.76
C PRO A 27 -8.53 -7.39 9.35
N VAL A 28 -8.17 -6.13 9.10
CA VAL A 28 -6.82 -5.74 8.61
C VAL A 28 -5.69 -6.25 9.51
N GLU A 29 -5.93 -6.36 10.82
CA GLU A 29 -4.97 -6.88 11.81
C GLU A 29 -4.59 -8.34 11.58
N LEU A 30 -5.45 -9.11 10.90
CA LEU A 30 -5.22 -10.52 10.55
C LEU A 30 -4.89 -10.72 9.07
N ALA A 31 -4.77 -9.65 8.28
CA ALA A 31 -4.63 -9.76 6.83
C ALA A 31 -3.37 -10.54 6.40
N LEU A 32 -2.25 -10.36 7.11
CA LEU A 32 -1.00 -11.08 6.83
C LEU A 32 -1.07 -12.56 7.21
N ASP A 33 -1.92 -12.93 8.17
CA ASP A 33 -2.11 -14.32 8.61
C ASP A 33 -3.17 -15.06 7.78
N HIS A 34 -4.10 -14.34 7.14
CA HIS A 34 -5.21 -14.90 6.37
C HIS A 34 -4.78 -15.68 5.12
N ARG A 35 -3.57 -15.40 4.60
CA ARG A 35 -3.02 -15.99 3.37
C ARG A 35 -3.74 -15.54 2.09
N PHE A 36 -4.02 -14.25 1.98
CA PHE A 36 -4.39 -13.64 0.70
C PHE A 36 -3.41 -14.03 -0.42
N ALA A 37 -3.92 -14.25 -1.63
CA ALA A 37 -3.12 -14.66 -2.78
C ALA A 37 -2.33 -13.50 -3.42
N GLY A 38 -2.62 -12.26 -3.02
CA GLY A 38 -1.94 -11.07 -3.50
C GLY A 38 -1.91 -9.94 -2.48
N LEU A 39 -0.86 -9.13 -2.57
CA LEU A 39 -0.76 -7.83 -1.92
C LEU A 39 -0.28 -6.80 -2.95
N THR A 40 -0.96 -5.67 -3.06
CA THR A 40 -0.45 -4.53 -3.84
C THR A 40 -0.19 -3.35 -2.91
N SER A 41 1.04 -2.83 -2.93
CA SER A 41 1.37 -1.56 -2.27
C SER A 41 1.27 -0.42 -3.28
N VAL A 42 0.42 0.56 -3.01
CA VAL A 42 0.30 1.77 -3.83
C VAL A 42 0.77 2.96 -3.02
N HIS A 43 1.73 3.69 -3.56
CA HIS A 43 2.25 4.92 -2.97
C HIS A 43 1.69 6.10 -3.74
N LEU A 44 1.14 7.06 -3.01
CA LEU A 44 0.55 8.27 -3.56
C LEU A 44 1.28 9.49 -3.03
N ASP A 45 1.53 10.46 -3.90
CA ASP A 45 1.90 11.81 -3.49
C ASP A 45 0.64 12.68 -3.59
N ARG A 46 0.14 13.13 -2.44
CA ARG A 46 -1.03 14.03 -2.37
C ARG A 46 -0.73 15.37 -3.03
N ALA A 47 -1.76 15.99 -3.62
CA ALA A 47 -1.64 17.32 -4.17
C ALA A 47 -1.33 18.36 -3.08
N GLU A 48 -0.84 19.53 -3.49
CA GLU A 48 -0.52 20.62 -2.55
C GLU A 48 -1.77 21.03 -1.74
N GLY A 49 -1.61 21.16 -0.43
CA GLY A 49 -2.71 21.49 0.48
C GLY A 49 -3.63 20.32 0.84
N VAL A 50 -3.51 19.16 0.20
CA VAL A 50 -4.33 17.99 0.49
C VAL A 50 -3.79 17.20 1.69
N SER A 51 -4.63 17.06 2.71
CA SER A 51 -4.30 16.28 3.91
C SER A 51 -4.51 14.78 3.69
N HIS A 52 -3.96 13.95 4.59
CA HIS A 52 -4.27 12.50 4.61
C HIS A 52 -5.78 12.24 4.72
N ARG A 53 -6.48 13.06 5.52
CA ARG A 53 -7.92 12.92 5.75
C ARG A 53 -8.74 13.24 4.49
N ASP A 54 -8.30 14.19 3.68
CA ASP A 54 -8.98 14.52 2.42
C ASP A 54 -8.87 13.37 1.42
N LEU A 55 -7.68 12.74 1.32
CA LEU A 55 -7.49 11.53 0.53
C LEU A 55 -8.38 10.37 1.03
N GLU A 56 -8.43 10.16 2.34
CA GLU A 56 -9.27 9.12 2.96
C GLU A 56 -10.76 9.37 2.72
N ALA A 57 -11.22 10.61 2.84
CA ALA A 57 -12.61 10.98 2.59
C ALA A 57 -12.99 10.77 1.12
N TRP A 58 -12.12 11.19 0.19
CA TRP A 58 -12.31 10.92 -1.24
C TRP A 58 -12.35 9.41 -1.53
N PHE A 59 -11.45 8.65 -0.93
CA PHE A 59 -11.38 7.20 -1.14
C PHE A 59 -12.66 6.50 -0.67
N GLU A 60 -13.17 6.86 0.51
CA GLU A 60 -14.41 6.29 1.05
C GLU A 60 -15.65 6.63 0.20
N ASP A 61 -15.73 7.89 -0.25
CA ASP A 61 -16.84 8.41 -1.04
C ASP A 61 -16.91 7.81 -2.45
N SER A 62 -15.80 7.84 -3.17
CA SER A 62 -15.78 7.47 -4.60
C SER A 62 -14.51 6.78 -5.07
N GLY A 63 -13.35 7.03 -4.44
CA GLY A 63 -12.07 6.50 -4.89
C GLY A 63 -11.92 4.97 -4.78
N ARG A 64 -12.73 4.30 -3.94
CA ARG A 64 -12.73 2.83 -3.80
C ARG A 64 -13.60 2.10 -4.84
N ILE A 65 -14.42 2.82 -5.61
CA ILE A 65 -15.31 2.22 -6.60
C ILE A 65 -14.47 1.47 -7.65
N GLY A 66 -14.86 0.23 -7.96
CA GLY A 66 -14.11 -0.64 -8.87
C GLY A 66 -12.92 -1.36 -8.22
N LEU A 67 -12.53 -1.00 -6.99
CA LEU A 67 -11.56 -1.76 -6.18
C LEU A 67 -12.24 -2.59 -5.09
N LEU A 68 -13.34 -2.13 -4.50
CA LEU A 68 -14.02 -2.82 -3.39
C LEU A 68 -15.51 -3.06 -3.70
N ASP A 69 -15.80 -3.56 -4.90
CA ASP A 69 -17.13 -4.07 -5.26
C ASP A 69 -17.21 -5.60 -5.06
N GLU A 70 -18.42 -6.15 -5.04
CA GLU A 70 -18.69 -7.59 -4.80
C GLU A 70 -17.97 -8.54 -5.78
N THR A 71 -17.56 -8.05 -6.95
CA THR A 71 -16.83 -8.83 -7.95
C THR A 71 -15.32 -8.66 -7.88
N SER A 72 -14.84 -7.78 -7.00
CA SER A 72 -13.43 -7.46 -6.90
C SER A 72 -12.68 -8.58 -6.20
N PRO A 73 -11.52 -9.00 -6.72
CA PRO A 73 -10.62 -9.89 -5.98
C PRO A 73 -9.95 -9.17 -4.80
N VAL A 74 -9.94 -7.84 -4.76
CA VAL A 74 -9.42 -7.07 -3.62
C VAL A 74 -10.45 -7.12 -2.50
N ALA A 75 -10.05 -7.63 -1.34
CA ALA A 75 -10.89 -7.79 -0.16
C ALA A 75 -10.73 -6.64 0.84
N ILE A 76 -9.51 -6.10 0.96
CA ILE A 76 -9.16 -5.05 1.93
C ILE A 76 -8.35 -3.96 1.24
N ALA A 77 -8.70 -2.70 1.49
CA ALA A 77 -7.85 -1.54 1.21
C ALA A 77 -7.50 -0.82 2.51
N ALA A 78 -6.25 -0.90 2.95
CA ALA A 78 -5.77 -0.27 4.18
C ALA A 78 -4.90 0.95 3.88
N SER A 79 -5.17 2.08 4.52
CA SER A 79 -4.45 3.34 4.36
C SER A 79 -3.45 3.58 5.47
N TRP A 80 -2.29 4.12 5.08
CA TRP A 80 -1.12 4.26 5.94
C TRP A 80 -0.44 5.60 5.71
N ARG A 81 -0.09 6.25 6.82
CA ARG A 81 0.64 7.50 6.84
C ARG A 81 2.10 7.25 7.25
N PRO A 82 3.08 7.76 6.50
CA PRO A 82 4.48 7.69 6.94
C PRO A 82 4.70 8.55 8.19
N VAL A 83 5.50 8.04 9.11
CA VAL A 83 6.04 8.78 10.25
C VAL A 83 7.23 9.59 9.73
N ILE A 84 7.09 10.91 9.70
CA ILE A 84 8.18 11.82 9.29
C ILE A 84 9.08 12.09 10.51
N PRO A 85 10.38 11.74 10.47
CA PRO A 85 11.31 12.06 11.56
C PRO A 85 11.42 13.57 11.77
N LYS A 86 11.36 14.03 13.01
CA LYS A 86 11.44 15.47 13.35
C LYS A 86 12.81 16.08 13.04
N GLU A 87 13.87 15.28 13.14
CA GLU A 87 15.26 15.73 12.99
C GLU A 87 15.79 15.60 11.56
N GLY A 88 14.93 15.24 10.60
CA GLY A 88 15.31 15.02 9.21
C GLY A 88 15.85 13.61 8.93
N GLU A 89 16.12 13.32 7.66
CA GLU A 89 16.71 12.05 7.24
C GLU A 89 18.11 11.87 7.83
N GLY A 90 18.42 10.66 8.33
CA GLY A 90 19.75 10.33 8.87
C GLY A 90 19.99 10.68 10.35
N ALA A 91 19.01 11.26 11.05
CA ALA A 91 19.13 11.56 12.48
C ALA A 91 18.88 10.35 13.41
N ALA A 92 18.41 9.22 12.86
CA ALA A 92 18.27 7.99 13.63
C ALA A 92 19.65 7.41 14.00
N PRO A 93 19.83 6.82 15.20
CA PRO A 93 21.08 6.20 15.61
C PRO A 93 21.56 5.06 14.68
N MET A 94 20.64 4.50 13.88
CA MET A 94 20.94 3.52 12.85
C MET A 94 20.78 4.16 11.46
N LYS A 95 21.61 3.75 10.50
CA LYS A 95 21.46 4.11 9.08
C LYS A 95 20.22 3.43 8.50
N LEU A 96 19.08 4.11 8.52
CA LEU A 96 17.79 3.61 8.04
C LEU A 96 17.59 3.79 6.51
N GLY A 97 18.58 4.35 5.80
CA GLY A 97 18.45 4.67 4.38
C GLY A 97 17.63 5.93 4.13
N SER A 98 17.05 6.01 2.94
CA SER A 98 16.18 7.12 2.53
C SER A 98 14.86 7.15 3.31
N GLY A 99 14.35 8.34 3.61
CA GLY A 99 13.04 8.55 4.21
C GLY A 99 11.91 8.38 3.19
N PRO A 100 10.65 8.71 3.53
CA PRO A 100 9.47 8.45 2.70
C PRO A 100 9.41 9.18 1.35
N GLY A 101 10.45 9.94 0.99
CA GLY A 101 10.53 10.76 -0.20
C GLY A 101 9.98 12.16 0.04
N THR A 102 8.66 12.28 0.26
CA THR A 102 7.99 13.59 0.43
C THR A 102 7.09 13.61 1.66
N THR A 103 6.77 14.81 2.16
CA THR A 103 5.76 14.96 3.21
C THR A 103 4.33 14.73 2.69
N GLN A 104 4.15 14.77 1.35
CA GLN A 104 2.91 14.47 0.64
C GLN A 104 2.68 12.96 0.47
N ARG A 105 3.64 12.11 0.84
CA ARG A 105 3.54 10.66 0.68
C ARG A 105 2.41 10.06 1.54
N SER A 106 1.60 9.22 0.92
CA SER A 106 0.67 8.25 1.50
C SER A 106 0.99 6.87 0.96
N MET A 107 0.56 5.82 1.67
CA MET A 107 0.61 4.45 1.18
C MET A 107 -0.75 3.78 1.41
N GLN A 108 -1.15 2.95 0.46
CA GLN A 108 -2.29 2.05 0.61
C GLN A 108 -1.85 0.63 0.32
N LEU A 109 -2.33 -0.31 1.12
CA LEU A 109 -2.11 -1.74 0.96
C LEU A 109 -3.43 -2.40 0.56
N PHE A 110 -3.41 -3.14 -0.54
CA PHE A 110 -4.57 -3.84 -1.08
C PHE A 110 -4.34 -5.35 -0.99
N PHE A 111 -5.13 -6.02 -0.16
CA PHE A 111 -5.06 -7.47 0.01
C PHE A 111 -6.10 -8.14 -0.88
N SER A 112 -5.69 -9.16 -1.63
CA SER A 112 -6.51 -9.76 -2.68
C SER A 112 -6.60 -11.28 -2.55
N ASP A 113 -7.78 -11.82 -2.80
CA ASP A 113 -8.07 -13.26 -2.82
C ASP A 113 -7.46 -13.97 -4.05
N GLU A 114 -7.10 -13.19 -5.07
CA GLU A 114 -6.45 -13.66 -6.29
C GLU A 114 -5.10 -12.98 -6.52
N ALA A 115 -4.27 -13.57 -7.40
CA ALA A 115 -2.99 -13.00 -7.78
C ALA A 115 -3.17 -11.66 -8.53
N PRO A 116 -2.35 -10.61 -8.26
CA PRO A 116 -2.56 -9.27 -8.83
C PRO A 116 -2.57 -9.19 -10.35
N ALA A 117 -1.83 -10.09 -11.03
CA ALA A 117 -1.72 -10.10 -12.49
C ALA A 117 -3.08 -10.27 -13.20
N GLY A 118 -4.04 -10.98 -12.60
CA GLY A 118 -5.35 -11.25 -13.19
C GLY A 118 -6.31 -10.06 -13.18
N HIS A 119 -6.01 -9.01 -12.42
CA HIS A 119 -6.92 -7.86 -12.21
C HIS A 119 -6.18 -6.52 -12.18
N TRP A 120 -5.01 -6.45 -12.81
CA TRP A 120 -4.16 -5.27 -12.80
C TRP A 120 -4.82 -4.02 -13.43
N ASP A 121 -5.72 -4.22 -14.38
CA ASP A 121 -6.52 -3.14 -14.99
C ASP A 121 -7.32 -2.34 -13.96
N ARG A 122 -7.73 -2.96 -12.83
CA ARG A 122 -8.40 -2.23 -11.73
C ARG A 122 -7.47 -1.22 -11.07
N PHE A 123 -6.18 -1.53 -10.93
CA PHE A 123 -5.17 -0.61 -10.40
C PHE A 123 -4.82 0.49 -11.40
N HIS A 124 -4.84 0.21 -12.70
CA HIS A 124 -4.74 1.25 -13.73
C HIS A 124 -5.91 2.23 -13.66
N ALA A 125 -7.15 1.72 -13.64
CA ALA A 125 -8.35 2.54 -13.51
C ALA A 125 -8.35 3.34 -12.20
N TYR A 126 -7.87 2.74 -11.09
CA TYR A 126 -7.70 3.44 -9.83
C TYR A 126 -6.70 4.60 -9.94
N ALA A 127 -5.54 4.39 -10.55
CA ALA A 127 -4.55 5.44 -10.76
C ALA A 127 -5.11 6.59 -11.63
N GLU A 128 -5.86 6.27 -12.68
CA GLU A 128 -6.53 7.27 -13.51
C GLU A 128 -7.58 8.07 -12.73
N ALA A 129 -8.37 7.40 -11.88
CA ALA A 129 -9.36 8.06 -11.03
C ALA A 129 -8.71 8.97 -9.99
N VAL A 130 -7.59 8.56 -9.40
CA VAL A 130 -6.77 9.39 -8.51
C VAL A 130 -6.32 10.66 -9.22
N GLU A 131 -5.70 10.55 -10.40
CA GLU A 131 -5.24 11.71 -11.19
C GLU A 131 -6.41 12.63 -11.58
N ALA A 132 -7.50 12.05 -12.08
CA ALA A 132 -8.68 12.81 -12.53
C ALA A 132 -9.37 13.57 -11.38
N SER A 133 -9.28 13.06 -10.14
CA SER A 133 -9.82 13.74 -8.96
C SER A 133 -8.99 14.97 -8.54
N GLY A 134 -7.72 15.04 -8.94
CA GLY A 134 -6.77 16.06 -8.48
C GLY A 134 -6.35 15.92 -7.01
N ILE A 135 -6.76 14.87 -6.30
CA ILE A 135 -6.47 14.69 -4.87
C ILE A 135 -5.00 14.28 -4.62
N ALA A 136 -4.44 13.51 -5.55
CA ALA A 136 -3.11 12.92 -5.46
C ALA A 136 -2.66 12.41 -6.83
N ARG A 137 -1.44 11.88 -6.87
CA ARG A 137 -0.88 11.07 -7.95
C ARG A 137 -0.39 9.74 -7.42
N VAL A 138 -0.61 8.66 -8.16
CA VAL A 138 0.07 7.38 -7.91
C VAL A 138 1.52 7.46 -8.42
N VAL A 139 2.49 7.29 -7.51
CA VAL A 139 3.93 7.35 -7.84
C VAL A 139 4.59 5.98 -7.90
N LEU A 140 3.96 4.97 -7.29
CA LEU A 140 4.37 3.57 -7.38
C LEU A 140 3.16 2.69 -7.12
N ALA A 141 2.98 1.66 -7.94
CA ALA A 141 2.11 0.52 -7.65
C ALA A 141 2.96 -0.74 -7.76
N ALA A 142 3.10 -1.47 -6.66
CA ALA A 142 4.00 -2.62 -6.54
C ALA A 142 3.18 -3.85 -6.11
N PRO A 143 2.92 -4.81 -7.02
CA PRO A 143 2.29 -6.06 -6.67
C PRO A 143 3.31 -7.01 -6.03
N PHE A 144 2.83 -7.83 -5.09
CA PHE A 144 3.57 -8.87 -4.41
C PHE A 144 2.78 -10.18 -4.50
N LEU A 145 3.48 -11.23 -4.90
CA LEU A 145 3.01 -12.60 -4.75
C LEU A 145 3.57 -13.15 -3.43
N PRO A 146 2.73 -13.69 -2.53
CA PRO A 146 3.20 -14.28 -1.30
C PRO A 146 4.04 -15.52 -1.61
N THR A 147 5.16 -15.66 -0.93
CA THR A 147 5.90 -16.94 -0.88
C THR A 147 5.05 -17.99 -0.18
N ILE A 148 5.16 -19.25 -0.58
CA ILE A 148 4.50 -20.36 0.13
C ILE A 148 5.48 -20.92 1.15
N PRO A 149 5.25 -20.74 2.46
CA PRO A 149 6.20 -21.19 3.48
C PRO A 149 6.39 -22.71 3.43
N GLY A 150 7.65 -23.15 3.41
CA GLY A 150 8.00 -24.57 3.35
C GLY A 150 8.04 -25.17 1.95
N THR A 151 7.97 -24.36 0.88
CA THR A 151 8.16 -24.80 -0.49
C THR A 151 9.19 -23.94 -1.24
N ASP A 152 9.66 -24.45 -2.37
CA ASP A 152 10.50 -23.72 -3.32
C ASP A 152 9.66 -22.97 -4.38
N THR A 153 8.36 -22.80 -4.15
CA THR A 153 7.46 -22.17 -5.13
C THR A 153 7.92 -20.75 -5.45
N TYR A 154 8.01 -20.44 -6.74
CA TYR A 154 8.50 -19.18 -7.33
C TYR A 154 10.00 -18.93 -7.22
N THR A 155 10.76 -19.77 -6.51
CA THR A 155 12.21 -19.57 -6.41
C THR A 155 12.87 -19.59 -7.79
N ASP A 156 12.33 -20.37 -8.72
CA ASP A 156 12.77 -20.52 -10.11
C ASP A 156 12.39 -19.37 -11.06
N GLN A 157 11.62 -18.40 -10.57
CA GLN A 157 11.06 -17.29 -11.37
C GLN A 157 11.66 -15.94 -10.98
N LEU A 158 12.70 -15.93 -10.13
CA LEU A 158 13.33 -14.72 -9.59
C LEU A 158 14.58 -14.26 -10.38
N TRP A 159 14.91 -14.89 -11.51
CA TRP A 159 16.11 -14.61 -12.32
C TRP A 159 15.85 -14.50 -13.83
#